data_AF-A0A849VH90-F1
#
_entry.id   AF-A0A849VH90-F1
#
_cell.length_a   1.000
_cell.length_b   1.000
_cell.length_c   1.000
_cell.angle_alpha   90.00
_cell.angle_beta   90.00
_cell.angle_gamma   90.00
#
_symmetry.space_group_name_H-M   'P 1'
#
loop_
_entity.id
_entity.type
_entity.pdbx_description
1 polymer ?
#
loop_
_entity_poly.entity_id
_entity_poly.type
_entity_poly.pdbx_seq_one_letter_code
_entity_poly.pdbx_strand_id
1 'polypeptide(L)'
;MSVVIQPVDLNKVKLVEQVPQLQCECCKYIAKPLSSNATCSEWLYAAHRIGWRHVTTEQYDFDCVCAVCLVGLIAPEAREAV
;
A
#
# COMPACT_ATOMS: atom_id res chain seq x y z
N MET A 1 16.19 -12.71 4.72
CA MET A 1 15.38 -11.79 3.92
C MET A 1 15.24 -10.50 4.69
N SER A 2 15.89 -9.44 4.22
CA SER A 2 15.65 -8.09 4.73
C SER A 2 14.43 -7.49 4.02
N VAL A 3 13.52 -6.91 4.81
CA VAL A 3 12.36 -6.17 4.30
C VAL A 3 12.41 -4.78 4.90
N VAL A 4 12.42 -3.77 4.05
CA VAL A 4 12.36 -2.36 4.44
C VAL A 4 10.94 -1.87 4.20
N ILE A 5 10.34 -1.32 5.26
CA ILE A 5 8.97 -0.82 5.24
C ILE A 5 9.01 0.69 5.44
N GLN A 6 8.49 1.42 4.47
CA GLN A 6 8.47 2.88 4.47
C GLN A 6 7.05 3.42 4.26
N PRO A 7 6.79 4.68 4.64
CA PRO A 7 5.57 5.36 4.26
C PRO A 7 5.43 5.43 2.73
N VAL A 8 4.20 5.34 2.22
CA VAL A 8 3.91 5.57 0.81
C VAL A 8 4.09 7.05 0.50
N ASP A 9 4.70 7.35 -0.65
CA ASP A 9 4.87 8.72 -1.13
C ASP A 9 3.52 9.29 -1.62
N LEU A 10 3.29 10.58 -1.37
CA LEU A 10 2.08 11.28 -1.81
C LEU A 10 1.89 11.24 -3.33
N ASN A 11 2.97 11.18 -4.10
CA ASN A 11 2.94 11.06 -5.56
C ASN A 11 2.33 9.74 -6.05
N LYS A 12 2.16 8.74 -5.17
CA LYS A 12 1.49 7.47 -5.50
C LYS A 12 -0.03 7.54 -5.33
N VAL A 13 -0.56 8.59 -4.69
CA VAL A 13 -2.01 8.85 -4.63
C VAL A 13 -2.47 9.38 -5.98
N LYS A 14 -3.33 8.63 -6.66
CA LYS A 14 -3.94 9.05 -7.93
C LYS A 14 -5.25 9.77 -7.66
N LEU A 15 -5.49 10.88 -8.34
CA LEU A 15 -6.79 11.56 -8.30
C LEU A 15 -7.62 11.11 -9.52
N VAL A 16 -8.69 10.36 -9.27
CA VAL A 16 -9.60 9.85 -10.32
C VAL A 16 -10.99 10.37 -10.01
N GLU A 17 -11.61 11.09 -10.95
CA GLU A 17 -12.93 11.72 -10.76
C GLU A 17 -13.00 12.58 -9.48
N GLN A 18 -11.92 13.32 -9.18
CA GLN A 18 -11.75 14.13 -7.97
C GLN A 18 -11.66 13.34 -6.65
N VAL A 19 -11.60 12.01 -6.70
CA VAL A 19 -11.45 11.15 -5.53
C VAL A 19 -10.01 10.63 -5.46
N PRO A 20 -9.29 10.79 -4.33
CA PRO A 20 -7.95 10.23 -4.17
C PRO A 20 -8.03 8.71 -4.02
N GLN A 21 -7.14 7.99 -4.70
CA GLN A 21 -7.11 6.54 -4.74
C GLN A 21 -5.68 6.03 -4.59
N LEU A 22 -5.54 4.87 -3.93
CA LEU A 22 -4.31 4.10 -3.90
C LEU A 22 -4.58 2.73 -4.50
N GLN A 23 -3.62 2.23 -5.28
CA GLN A 23 -3.70 0.91 -5.90
C GLN A 23 -2.55 0.06 -5.41
N CYS A 24 -2.86 -1.13 -4.89
CA CYS A 24 -1.85 -2.08 -4.47
C CYS A 24 -1.15 -2.69 -5.69
N GLU A 25 0.17 -2.71 -5.67
CA GLU A 25 0.95 -3.27 -6.77
C GLU A 25 0.93 -4.80 -6.80
N CYS A 26 0.70 -5.46 -5.67
CA CYS A 26 0.63 -6.92 -5.55
C CYS A 26 -0.72 -7.47 -6.06
N CYS A 27 -1.84 -7.06 -5.43
CA CYS A 27 -3.16 -7.62 -5.72
C CYS A 27 -4.03 -6.74 -6.62
N LYS A 28 -3.52 -5.59 -7.06
CA LYS A 28 -4.24 -4.59 -7.88
C LYS A 28 -5.49 -4.00 -7.23
N TYR A 29 -5.74 -4.27 -5.94
CA TYR A 29 -6.83 -3.69 -5.17
C TYR A 29 -6.72 -2.17 -5.12
N ILE A 30 -7.83 -1.48 -5.39
CA ILE A 30 -7.94 -0.02 -5.37
C ILE A 30 -8.73 0.37 -4.13
N ALA A 31 -8.08 1.09 -3.21
CA ALA A 31 -8.74 1.73 -2.08
C ALA A 31 -9.04 3.20 -2.41
N LYS A 32 -10.22 3.64 -1.95
CA LYS A 32 -10.71 5.01 -2.06
C LYS A 32 -11.36 5.42 -0.74
N PRO A 33 -11.39 6.72 -0.41
CA PRO A 33 -12.08 7.21 0.77
C PRO A 33 -13.59 6.94 0.66
N LEU A 34 -14.23 6.73 1.82
CA LEU A 34 -15.68 6.60 1.91
C LEU A 34 -16.40 7.94 1.63
N SER A 35 -15.75 9.06 1.93
CA SER A 35 -16.22 10.41 1.64
C SER A 35 -15.48 10.99 0.42
N SER A 36 -16.22 11.61 -0.50
CA SER A 36 -15.69 12.21 -1.73
C SER A 36 -14.86 13.48 -1.51
N ASN A 37 -14.88 14.06 -0.30
CA ASN A 37 -14.28 15.37 -0.02
C ASN A 37 -12.87 15.28 0.59
N ALA A 38 -12.31 14.07 0.73
CA ALA A 38 -10.98 13.89 1.29
C ALA A 38 -9.90 14.38 0.30
N THR A 39 -8.94 15.16 0.79
CA THR A 39 -7.76 15.53 0.02
C THR A 39 -6.79 14.35 -0.11
N CYS A 40 -5.85 14.41 -1.08
CA CYS A 40 -4.85 13.36 -1.25
C CYS A 40 -4.00 13.12 0.02
N SER A 41 -3.65 14.18 0.74
CA SER A 41 -2.85 14.10 1.96
C SER A 41 -3.63 13.48 3.13
N GLU A 42 -4.88 13.87 3.32
CA GLU A 42 -5.76 13.27 4.33
C GLU A 42 -6.02 11.78 4.03
N TRP A 43 -6.24 11.45 2.77
CA TRP A 43 -6.41 10.06 2.33
C TRP A 43 -5.15 9.23 2.57
N LEU A 44 -3.98 9.75 2.18
CA LEU A 44 -2.70 9.07 2.41
C LEU A 44 -2.45 8.85 3.91
N TYR A 45 -2.73 9.86 4.73
CA TYR A 45 -2.61 9.76 6.18
C TYR A 45 -3.50 8.63 6.75
N ALA A 46 -4.75 8.55 6.31
CA ALA A 46 -5.66 7.47 6.70
C ALA A 46 -5.18 6.11 6.18
N ALA A 47 -4.72 6.03 4.93
CA ALA A 47 -4.20 4.81 4.33
C ALA A 47 -2.98 4.28 5.10
N HIS A 48 -2.08 5.16 5.55
CA HIS A 48 -0.97 4.77 6.42
C HIS A 48 -1.43 4.19 7.75
N ARG A 49 -2.48 4.74 8.36
CA ARG A 49 -3.07 4.18 9.58
C ARG A 49 -3.71 2.81 9.36
N ILE A 50 -4.27 2.57 8.18
CA ILE A 50 -4.88 1.28 7.78
C ILE A 50 -3.81 0.24 7.39
N GLY A 51 -2.56 0.66 7.18
CA GLY A 51 -1.42 -0.23 6.95
C GLY A 51 -0.88 -0.25 5.52
N TRP A 52 -1.21 0.75 4.70
CA TRP A 52 -0.58 0.92 3.37
C TRP A 52 0.89 1.32 3.52
N ARG A 53 1.79 0.65 2.80
CA ARG A 53 3.24 0.86 2.90
C ARG A 53 3.94 0.74 1.54
N HIS A 54 5.07 1.44 1.43
CA HIS A 54 6.11 1.15 0.45
C HIS A 54 6.95 0.00 1.05
N VAL A 55 7.14 -1.05 0.27
CA VAL A 55 7.90 -2.24 0.69
C VAL A 55 9.04 -2.48 -0.28
N THR A 56 10.26 -2.41 0.24
CA THR A 56 11.46 -2.79 -0.53
C THR A 56 12.01 -4.09 0.03
N THR A 57 12.26 -5.03 -0.86
CA THR A 57 12.90 -6.32 -0.60
C THR A 57 14.18 -6.41 -1.41
N GLU A 58 14.98 -7.46 -1.20
CA GLU A 58 16.20 -7.70 -1.98
C GLU A 58 15.95 -7.87 -3.49
N GLN A 59 14.73 -8.21 -3.90
CA GLN A 59 14.37 -8.56 -5.28
C GLN A 59 13.36 -7.60 -5.92
N TYR A 60 12.56 -6.92 -5.11
CA TYR A 60 11.43 -6.12 -5.56
C TYR A 60 11.33 -4.84 -4.76
N ASP A 61 10.94 -3.77 -5.44
CA ASP A 61 10.59 -2.50 -4.83
C ASP A 61 9.12 -2.19 -5.16
N PHE A 62 8.27 -2.17 -4.14
CA PHE A 62 6.84 -1.95 -4.26
C PHE A 62 6.47 -0.61 -3.64
N ASP A 63 6.18 0.37 -4.49
CA ASP A 63 5.82 1.73 -4.08
C ASP A 63 4.55 1.76 -3.21
N CYS A 64 3.61 0.85 -3.46
CA CYS A 64 2.31 0.86 -2.81
C CYS A 64 1.75 -0.55 -2.57
N VAL A 65 1.73 -0.98 -1.31
CA VAL A 65 1.23 -2.29 -0.88
C VAL A 65 0.12 -2.11 0.15
N CYS A 66 -1.00 -2.83 -0.02
CA CYS A 66 -2.07 -2.84 0.97
C CYS A 66 -1.72 -3.70 2.18
N ALA A 67 -2.39 -3.47 3.32
CA ALA A 67 -2.11 -4.19 4.56
C ALA A 67 -2.15 -5.73 4.42
N VAL A 68 -3.07 -6.26 3.61
CA VAL A 68 -3.20 -7.71 3.40
C VAL A 68 -1.97 -8.28 2.68
N CYS A 69 -1.54 -7.66 1.58
CA CYS A 69 -0.36 -8.10 0.85
C CYS A 69 0.92 -7.86 1.65
N LEU A 70 0.96 -6.80 2.46
CA LEU A 70 2.07 -6.53 3.36
C LEU A 70 2.26 -7.69 4.34
N VAL A 71 1.18 -8.19 4.98
CA VAL A 71 1.24 -9.35 5.87
C VAL A 71 1.83 -10.57 5.16
N GLY A 72 1.42 -10.85 3.91
CA GLY A 72 1.98 -11.94 3.13
C GLY A 72 3.47 -11.78 2.79
N LEU A 73 3.97 -10.55 2.66
CA LEU A 73 5.38 -10.26 2.40
C LEU A 73 6.26 -10.33 3.65
N ILE A 74 5.70 -10.03 4.83
CA ILE A 74 6.44 -10.00 6.10
C ILE A 74 6.29 -11.29 6.92
N ALA A 75 5.29 -12.12 6.65
CA ALA A 75 5.07 -13.36 7.37
C ALA A 75 6.21 -14.36 7.07
N PRO A 76 6.94 -14.82 8.10
CA PRO A 76 8.10 -15.70 7.91
C PRO A 76 7.76 -17.15 7.49
N GLU A 77 6.48 -17.54 7.36
CA GLU A 77 6.05 -18.94 7.23
C GLU A 77 5.04 -19.20 6.10
N ALA A 78 5.32 -18.78 4.87
CA ALA A 78 4.50 -19.18 3.70
C ALA A 78 5.33 -19.68 2.50
N ARG A 79 6.50 -20.27 2.74
CA ARG A 79 7.35 -20.85 1.68
C ARG A 79 7.89 -22.26 1.93
N GLU A 80 7.45 -22.97 2.95
CA GLU A 80 7.79 -24.39 3.12
C GLU A 80 6.54 -25.23 3.44
N ALA A 81 5.70 -25.47 2.42
CA ALA A 81 4.77 -26.61 2.39
C ALA A 81 4.18 -26.78 0.97
N VAL A 82 5.00 -27.12 -0.02
CA VAL A 82 4.61 -27.94 -1.19
C VAL A 82 5.81 -28.78 -1.62
#